data_AF-A0A2E6I4Z1-F1
#
_entry.id   AF-A0A2E6I4Z1-F1
#
_cell.length_a   1.000
_cell.length_b   1.000
_cell.length_c   1.000
_cell.angle_alpha   90.00
_cell.angle_beta   90.00
_cell.angle_gamma   90.00
#
_symmetry.space_group_name_H-M   'P 1'
#
loop_
_entity.id
_entity.type
_entity.pdbx_description
1 polymer ?
#
loop_
_entity_poly.entity_id
_entity_poly.type
_entity_poly.pdbx_seq_one_letter_code
_entity_poly.pdbx_strand_id
1 'polypeptide(L)'
;MAAVLFFVIMGYAFAQDGPERVDFNADGTVGFGDFVLFAGRFESNHPTYDLNGDGVVELGDFIEFTGHFDAEVPPVSDLEILEGPIDQDRVFTANRTYLLRGAVFVEDGTTLIVMPGTTIQGESASTARLAISQGGLLIADGLATAPIVMTSDAPEGQRARAHQFR
;
A
#
# COMPACT_ATOMS: atom_id res chain seq x y z
N MET A 1 24.72 -10.26 -0.01
CA MET A 1 23.84 -10.29 1.18
C MET A 1 23.95 -8.92 1.82
N ALA A 2 23.12 -7.97 1.39
CA ALA A 2 23.06 -6.66 2.04
C ALA A 2 22.09 -6.80 3.22
N ALA A 3 22.60 -6.58 4.43
CA ALA A 3 21.79 -6.52 5.63
C ALA A 3 21.03 -5.19 5.61
N VAL A 4 19.71 -5.28 5.45
CA VAL A 4 18.80 -4.15 5.71
C VAL A 4 18.85 -3.92 7.21
N LEU A 5 19.46 -2.81 7.61
CA LEU A 5 19.58 -2.39 8.99
C LEU A 5 18.24 -1.79 9.41
N PHE A 6 17.36 -2.60 10.01
CA PHE A 6 16.13 -2.13 10.63
C PHE A 6 16.48 -1.20 11.80
N PHE A 7 16.34 0.11 11.61
CA PHE A 7 16.28 1.05 12.71
C PHE A 7 14.86 1.05 13.27
N VAL A 8 14.66 0.27 14.34
CA VAL A 8 13.46 0.38 15.17
C VAL A 8 13.54 1.71 15.93
N ILE A 9 12.89 2.75 15.41
CA ILE A 9 12.49 3.91 16.22
C ILE A 9 11.04 3.64 16.65
N MET A 10 10.79 3.85 17.94
CA MET A 10 9.56 3.45 18.63
C MET A 10 8.36 4.27 18.13
N GLY A 11 7.48 3.63 17.35
CA GLY A 11 6.16 4.12 16.94
C GLY A 11 5.91 3.85 15.47
N TYR A 12 5.10 2.84 15.15
CA TYR A 12 4.69 2.43 13.79
C TYR A 12 5.78 1.74 12.94
N ALA A 13 5.95 0.43 13.17
CA ALA A 13 6.65 -0.43 12.24
C ALA A 13 5.71 -0.79 11.08
N PHE A 14 5.63 0.04 10.04
CA PHE A 14 5.13 -0.44 8.76
C PHE A 14 6.22 -1.36 8.19
N ALA A 15 5.95 -2.65 8.08
CA ALA A 15 6.95 -3.66 7.72
C ALA A 15 7.50 -3.58 6.28
N GLN A 16 7.52 -2.41 5.61
CA GLN A 16 8.05 -2.20 4.26
C GLN A 16 8.79 -0.84 4.17
N ASP A 17 9.93 -0.70 4.85
CA ASP A 17 10.81 0.49 4.80
C ASP A 17 11.69 0.51 3.53
N GLY A 18 11.17 0.00 2.42
CA GLY A 18 11.85 0.02 1.13
C GLY A 18 11.48 1.24 0.29
N PRO A 19 12.24 1.54 -0.77
CA PRO A 19 11.97 2.69 -1.64
C PRO A 19 10.58 2.64 -2.28
N GLU A 20 9.96 1.45 -2.38
CA GLU A 20 8.58 1.30 -2.84
C GLU A 20 7.58 2.13 -2.03
N ARG A 21 7.82 2.36 -0.73
CA ARG A 21 6.90 3.10 0.15
C ARG A 21 6.80 4.58 -0.20
N VAL A 22 7.80 5.10 -0.91
CA VAL A 22 7.89 6.52 -1.28
C VAL A 22 7.82 6.76 -2.80
N ASP A 23 7.67 5.69 -3.58
CA ASP A 23 7.25 5.75 -4.99
C ASP A 23 5.72 5.93 -5.04
N PHE A 24 5.26 7.15 -4.77
CA PHE A 24 3.85 7.49 -4.64
C PHE A 24 3.10 7.47 -5.97
N ASN A 25 3.80 7.64 -7.08
CA ASN A 25 3.21 7.62 -8.41
C ASN A 25 3.31 6.25 -9.10
N ALA A 26 4.01 5.28 -8.49
CA ALA A 26 4.26 3.93 -8.99
C ALA A 26 4.93 3.90 -10.37
N ASP A 27 5.85 4.82 -10.66
CA ASP A 27 6.60 4.88 -11.91
C ASP A 27 7.89 4.05 -11.89
N GLY A 28 8.20 3.44 -10.75
CA GLY A 28 9.36 2.57 -10.57
C GLY A 28 10.63 3.32 -10.18
N THR A 29 10.55 4.62 -9.90
CA THR A 29 11.65 5.42 -9.38
C THR A 29 11.18 6.37 -8.29
N VAL A 30 12.02 6.60 -7.28
CA VAL A 30 11.75 7.63 -6.27
C VAL A 30 12.38 8.93 -6.73
N GLY A 31 11.57 9.87 -7.20
CA GLY A 31 12.08 11.07 -7.83
C GLY A 31 11.26 12.34 -7.62
N PHE A 32 11.42 13.28 -8.54
CA PHE A 32 10.73 14.57 -8.46
C PHE A 32 9.21 14.43 -8.62
N GLY A 33 8.74 13.41 -9.35
CA GLY A 33 7.30 13.12 -9.45
C GLY A 33 6.69 12.83 -8.07
N ASP A 34 7.36 11.98 -7.29
CA ASP A 34 6.94 11.61 -5.94
C ASP A 34 7.08 12.78 -4.97
N PHE A 35 8.15 13.55 -5.10
CA PHE A 35 8.33 14.77 -4.32
C PHE A 35 7.17 15.75 -4.52
N VAL A 36 6.68 15.93 -5.75
CA VAL A 36 5.55 16.83 -6.01
C VAL A 36 4.27 16.33 -5.35
N LEU A 37 4.02 15.02 -5.36
CA LEU A 37 2.88 14.42 -4.65
C LEU A 37 3.00 14.58 -3.14
N PHE A 38 4.19 14.34 -2.58
CA PHE A 38 4.50 14.54 -1.17
C PHE A 38 4.33 16.01 -0.75
N ALA A 39 4.97 16.94 -1.44
CA ALA A 39 4.93 18.36 -1.12
C ALA A 39 3.52 18.95 -1.24
N GLY A 40 2.69 18.42 -2.14
CA GLY A 40 1.26 18.76 -2.23
C GLY A 40 0.43 18.41 -1.00
N ARG A 41 1.01 17.66 -0.05
CA ARG A 41 0.38 17.18 1.18
C ARG A 41 1.06 17.72 2.45
N PHE A 42 2.05 18.61 2.32
CA PHE A 42 2.73 19.20 3.47
C PHE A 42 1.73 19.87 4.43
N GLU A 43 1.97 19.74 5.74
CA GLU A 43 1.10 20.17 6.84
C GLU A 43 -0.29 19.50 6.90
N SER A 44 -0.51 18.41 6.15
CA SER A 44 -1.75 17.63 6.23
C SER A 44 -1.61 16.42 7.17
N ASN A 45 -2.74 15.88 7.64
CA ASN A 45 -2.78 14.60 8.36
C ASN A 45 -3.15 13.48 7.38
N HIS A 46 -2.27 13.21 6.41
CA HIS A 46 -2.52 12.22 5.37
C HIS A 46 -1.63 10.97 5.56
N PRO A 47 -2.17 9.84 6.04
CA PRO A 47 -1.36 8.68 6.47
C PRO A 47 -0.47 8.06 5.39
N THR A 48 -0.85 8.15 4.11
CA THR A 48 0.01 7.69 3.00
C THR A 48 1.32 8.47 2.88
N TYR A 49 1.32 9.76 3.22
CA TYR A 49 2.48 10.65 3.07
C TYR A 49 3.14 10.99 4.41
N ASP A 50 2.53 10.60 5.52
CA ASP A 50 3.09 10.59 6.87
C ASP A 50 3.95 9.33 7.00
N LEU A 51 5.22 9.48 6.65
CA LEU A 51 6.19 8.43 6.52
C LEU A 51 6.74 8.00 7.89
N ASN A 52 6.81 8.90 8.86
CA ASN A 52 7.29 8.57 10.21
C ASN A 52 6.14 8.17 11.18
N GLY A 53 4.88 8.33 10.78
CA GLY A 53 3.70 7.91 11.53
C GLY A 53 3.36 8.83 12.70
N ASP A 54 3.81 10.09 12.70
CA ASP A 54 3.56 11.03 13.81
C ASP A 54 2.22 11.79 13.69
N GLY A 55 1.49 11.57 12.59
CA GLY A 55 0.17 12.11 12.32
C GLY A 55 0.16 13.41 11.51
N VAL A 56 1.32 13.91 11.08
CA VAL A 56 1.44 15.10 10.23
C VAL A 56 2.50 14.92 9.16
N VAL A 57 2.18 15.34 7.93
CA VAL A 57 3.14 15.35 6.82
C VAL A 57 4.03 16.59 6.94
N GLU A 58 5.25 16.44 7.41
CA GLU A 58 6.17 17.54 7.68
C GLU A 58 7.63 17.25 7.31
N LEU A 59 8.56 18.02 7.91
CA LEU A 59 9.99 17.89 7.64
C LEU A 59 10.53 16.53 8.13
N GLY A 60 9.93 15.94 9.15
CA GLY A 60 10.24 14.58 9.62
C GLY A 60 10.09 13.56 8.48
N ASP A 61 8.96 13.59 7.78
CA ASP A 61 8.70 12.71 6.64
C ASP A 61 9.57 13.03 5.44
N PHE A 62 9.92 14.30 5.26
CA PHE A 62 10.84 14.68 4.20
C PHE A 62 12.21 14.01 4.37
N ILE A 63 12.70 13.84 5.61
CA ILE A 63 13.95 13.13 5.87
C ILE A 63 13.83 11.67 5.41
N GLU A 64 12.72 10.99 5.76
CA GLU A 64 12.46 9.61 5.34
C GLU A 64 12.38 9.49 3.81
N PHE A 65 11.63 10.39 3.16
CA PHE A 65 11.54 10.48 1.70
C PHE A 65 12.93 10.60 1.05
N THR A 66 13.75 11.55 1.53
CA THR A 66 15.08 11.78 0.94
C THR A 66 16.06 10.64 1.14
N GLY A 67 15.85 9.78 2.14
CA GLY A 67 16.64 8.56 2.34
C GLY A 67 16.59 7.59 1.16
N HIS A 68 15.57 7.72 0.31
CA HIS A 68 15.32 6.88 -0.86
C HIS A 68 15.38 7.63 -2.18
N PHE A 69 15.75 8.92 -2.21
CA PHE A 69 15.79 9.68 -3.46
C PHE A 69 16.75 9.06 -4.48
N ASP A 70 16.39 9.06 -5.76
CA ASP A 70 17.08 8.35 -6.86
C ASP A 70 17.08 6.80 -6.74
N ALA A 71 16.34 6.22 -5.79
CA ALA A 71 16.19 4.78 -5.73
C ALA A 71 15.32 4.26 -6.88
N GLU A 72 15.75 3.15 -7.48
CA GLU A 72 14.91 2.36 -8.38
C GLU A 72 14.02 1.43 -7.55
N VAL A 73 12.74 1.37 -7.92
CA VAL A 73 11.75 0.45 -7.35
C VAL A 73 11.43 -0.60 -8.41
N PRO A 74 12.21 -1.70 -8.48
CA PRO A 74 11.93 -2.73 -9.46
C PRO A 74 10.55 -3.36 -9.16
N PRO A 75 9.76 -3.68 -10.20
CA PRO A 75 8.59 -4.52 -10.00
C PRO A 75 9.07 -5.86 -9.45
N VAL A 76 8.63 -6.18 -8.24
CA VAL A 76 8.84 -7.49 -7.66
C VAL A 76 7.76 -8.37 -8.26
N SER A 77 8.15 -9.42 -8.99
CA SER A 77 7.20 -10.42 -9.51
C SER A 77 6.63 -11.32 -8.42
N ASP A 78 6.59 -10.83 -7.18
CA ASP A 78 6.13 -11.57 -6.02
C ASP A 78 4.62 -11.42 -5.90
N LEU A 79 3.98 -12.56 -5.63
CA LEU A 79 2.58 -12.66 -5.31
C LEU A 79 2.48 -12.87 -3.79
N GLU A 80 1.94 -11.90 -3.08
CA GLU A 80 1.69 -12.04 -1.65
C GLU A 80 0.28 -12.59 -1.41
N ILE A 81 0.18 -13.79 -0.87
CA ILE A 81 -1.11 -14.41 -0.56
C ILE A 81 -1.56 -13.97 0.83
N LEU A 82 -2.77 -13.45 0.92
CA LEU A 82 -3.40 -12.97 2.14
C LEU A 82 -4.60 -13.84 2.50
N GLU A 83 -4.64 -14.30 3.74
CA GLU A 83 -5.68 -15.17 4.29
C GLU A 83 -6.01 -14.72 5.72
N GLY A 84 -7.30 -14.64 6.08
CA GLY A 84 -7.71 -14.37 7.46
C GLY A 84 -7.53 -12.91 7.91
N PRO A 85 -7.28 -12.65 9.20
CA PRO A 85 -7.26 -11.30 9.74
C PRO A 85 -5.96 -10.55 9.41
N ILE A 86 -6.08 -9.25 9.17
CA ILE A 86 -5.04 -8.24 9.23
C ILE A 86 -5.26 -7.52 10.56
N ASP A 87 -4.43 -7.87 11.55
CA ASP A 87 -4.53 -7.45 12.96
C ASP A 87 -3.48 -6.41 13.38
N GLN A 88 -2.71 -5.94 12.41
CA GLN A 88 -1.68 -4.90 12.55
C GLN A 88 -1.69 -4.00 11.33
N ASP A 89 -1.29 -2.74 11.51
CA ASP A 89 -1.24 -1.77 10.43
C ASP A 89 -0.37 -2.28 9.27
N ARG A 90 -0.87 -2.10 8.04
CA ARG A 90 -0.18 -2.56 6.83
C ARG A 90 -0.23 -1.52 5.74
N VAL A 91 0.83 -1.49 4.94
CA VAL A 91 0.91 -0.74 3.69
C VAL A 91 1.06 -1.74 2.54
N PHE A 92 0.18 -1.62 1.55
CA PHE A 92 0.29 -2.34 0.28
C PHE A 92 0.88 -1.44 -0.78
N THR A 93 1.91 -1.93 -1.48
CA THR A 93 2.74 -1.17 -2.40
C THR A 93 2.61 -1.67 -3.84
N ALA A 94 2.84 -0.80 -4.82
CA ALA A 94 2.63 -1.13 -6.23
C ALA A 94 3.64 -2.12 -6.82
N ASN A 95 4.76 -2.33 -6.14
CA ASN A 95 5.82 -3.21 -6.61
C ASN A 95 5.47 -4.71 -6.54
N ARG A 96 4.29 -5.11 -6.03
CA ARG A 96 3.85 -6.51 -5.98
C ARG A 96 2.35 -6.67 -6.17
N THR A 97 1.91 -7.92 -6.37
CA THR A 97 0.48 -8.26 -6.42
C THR A 97 0.04 -8.90 -5.12
N TYR A 98 -1.09 -8.46 -4.57
CA TYR A 98 -1.70 -9.06 -3.38
C TYR A 98 -2.85 -9.98 -3.78
N LEU A 99 -2.82 -11.26 -3.43
CA LEU A 99 -3.90 -12.21 -3.69
C LEU A 99 -4.68 -12.52 -2.41
N LEU A 100 -5.95 -12.14 -2.37
CA LEU A 100 -6.89 -12.52 -1.31
C LEU A 100 -7.37 -13.94 -1.55
N ARG A 101 -6.96 -14.87 -0.68
CA ARG A 101 -7.52 -16.22 -0.63
C ARG A 101 -8.58 -16.28 0.45
N GLY A 102 -9.84 -16.43 0.02
CA GLY A 102 -10.98 -16.37 0.92
C GLY A 102 -11.23 -14.97 1.51
N ALA A 103 -11.78 -14.94 2.72
CA ALA A 103 -12.11 -13.68 3.37
C ALA A 103 -10.92 -13.13 4.15
N VAL A 104 -10.51 -11.91 3.80
CA VAL A 104 -9.49 -11.14 4.51
C VAL A 104 -10.17 -10.01 5.26
N PHE A 105 -9.89 -9.88 6.55
CA PHE A 105 -10.55 -8.90 7.44
C PHE A 105 -9.52 -7.91 7.96
N VAL A 106 -9.73 -6.61 7.71
CA VAL A 106 -8.99 -5.56 8.42
C VAL A 106 -9.67 -5.33 9.75
N GLU A 107 -9.00 -5.72 10.84
CA GLU A 107 -9.62 -5.78 12.16
C GLU A 107 -9.76 -4.42 12.85
N ASP A 108 -10.49 -4.40 13.97
CA ASP A 108 -10.67 -3.20 14.79
C ASP A 108 -9.33 -2.58 15.20
N GLY A 109 -9.26 -1.24 15.13
CA GLY A 109 -8.06 -0.48 15.44
C GLY A 109 -6.91 -0.63 14.44
N THR A 110 -7.11 -1.34 13.33
CA THR A 110 -6.08 -1.60 12.31
C THR A 110 -6.31 -0.74 11.07
N THR A 111 -5.24 -0.18 10.53
CA THR A 111 -5.24 0.59 9.29
C THR A 111 -4.54 -0.18 8.17
N LEU A 112 -5.26 -0.42 7.08
CA LEU A 112 -4.69 -0.86 5.82
C LEU A 112 -4.57 0.33 4.87
N ILE A 113 -3.34 0.71 4.54
CA ILE A 113 -3.04 1.71 3.50
C ILE A 113 -2.74 0.96 2.20
N VAL A 114 -3.40 1.33 1.11
CA VAL A 114 -3.15 0.80 -0.23
C VAL A 114 -2.64 1.94 -1.08
N MET A 115 -1.37 1.88 -1.46
CA MET A 115 -0.73 2.94 -2.23
C MET A 115 -1.22 2.97 -3.68
N PRO A 116 -1.12 4.12 -4.35
CA PRO A 116 -1.39 4.22 -5.79
C PRO A 116 -0.68 3.15 -6.60
N GLY A 117 -1.30 2.70 -7.70
CA GLY A 117 -0.75 1.66 -8.57
C GLY A 117 -0.86 0.22 -8.05
N THR A 118 -1.27 0.02 -6.79
CA THR A 118 -1.39 -1.31 -6.20
C THR A 118 -2.47 -2.17 -6.87
N THR A 119 -2.15 -3.43 -7.14
CA THR A 119 -3.10 -4.44 -7.61
C THR A 119 -3.43 -5.44 -6.51
N ILE A 120 -4.72 -5.56 -6.20
CA ILE A 120 -5.28 -6.55 -5.28
C ILE A 120 -6.18 -7.49 -6.09
N GLN A 121 -5.87 -8.78 -6.05
CA GLN A 121 -6.59 -9.83 -6.74
C GLN A 121 -7.36 -10.68 -5.73
N GLY A 122 -8.60 -11.05 -6.06
CA GLY A 122 -9.32 -12.11 -5.37
C GLY A 122 -9.09 -13.46 -6.06
N GLU A 123 -8.75 -14.49 -5.29
CA GLU A 123 -8.62 -15.85 -5.80
C GLU A 123 -9.99 -16.36 -6.27
N SER A 124 -10.12 -16.62 -7.57
CA SER A 124 -11.36 -17.01 -8.24
C SER A 124 -11.86 -18.38 -7.80
N ALA A 125 -10.97 -19.23 -7.27
CA ALA A 125 -11.32 -20.52 -6.69
C ALA A 125 -11.96 -20.39 -5.29
N SER A 126 -12.00 -19.19 -4.71
CA SER A 126 -12.50 -18.93 -3.36
C SER A 126 -13.60 -17.86 -3.35
N THR A 127 -14.26 -17.67 -2.19
CA THR A 127 -15.12 -16.49 -1.95
C THR A 127 -14.24 -15.31 -1.49
N ALA A 128 -13.33 -14.90 -2.36
CA ALA A 128 -12.36 -13.85 -2.06
C ALA A 128 -13.05 -12.52 -1.76
N ARG A 129 -12.74 -11.91 -0.61
CA ARG A 129 -13.24 -10.59 -0.24
C ARG A 129 -12.28 -9.91 0.73
N LEU A 130 -12.10 -8.61 0.56
CA LEU A 130 -11.53 -7.73 1.57
C LEU A 130 -12.70 -7.09 2.33
N ALA A 131 -12.77 -7.35 3.63
CA ALA A 131 -13.77 -6.78 4.51
C ALA A 131 -13.10 -5.91 5.57
N ILE A 132 -13.68 -4.77 5.87
CA ILE A 132 -13.21 -3.89 6.93
C ILE A 132 -14.15 -4.11 8.12
N SER A 133 -13.62 -4.66 9.21
CA SER A 133 -14.35 -4.82 10.47
C SER A 133 -14.70 -3.45 11.04
N GLN A 134 -15.72 -3.38 11.91
CA GLN A 134 -16.06 -2.14 12.58
C GLN A 134 -14.84 -1.63 13.38
N GLY A 135 -14.44 -0.38 13.11
CA GLY A 135 -13.27 0.24 13.75
C GLY A 135 -11.95 0.00 13.02
N GLY A 136 -11.91 -0.90 12.04
CA GLY A 136 -10.82 -0.96 11.06
C GLY A 136 -10.91 0.18 10.04
N LEU A 137 -9.78 0.51 9.41
CA LEU A 137 -9.66 1.58 8.43
C LEU A 137 -8.99 1.10 7.15
N LEU A 138 -9.54 1.51 6.01
CA LEU A 138 -8.94 1.34 4.69
C LEU A 138 -8.67 2.72 4.08
N ILE A 139 -7.41 2.99 3.74
CA ILE A 139 -6.98 4.19 3.03
C ILE A 139 -6.52 3.73 1.65
N ALA A 140 -7.22 4.15 0.60
CA ALA A 140 -6.99 3.68 -0.77
C ALA A 140 -7.18 4.82 -1.78
N ASP A 141 -6.34 5.84 -1.66
CA ASP A 141 -6.38 7.05 -2.49
C ASP A 141 -5.52 6.86 -3.75
N GLY A 142 -6.06 6.14 -4.74
CA GLY A 142 -5.39 5.93 -6.02
C GLY A 142 -5.25 7.21 -6.86
N LEU A 143 -4.32 7.19 -7.81
CA LEU A 143 -4.10 8.29 -8.76
C LEU A 143 -4.71 7.97 -10.12
N ALA A 144 -5.04 9.00 -10.90
CA ALA A 144 -5.47 8.79 -12.28
C ALA A 144 -4.38 8.14 -13.15
N THR A 145 -3.10 8.46 -12.86
CA THR A 145 -1.92 7.89 -13.52
C THR A 145 -1.52 6.53 -12.95
N ALA A 146 -1.90 6.26 -11.70
CA ALA A 146 -1.60 5.01 -10.98
C ALA A 146 -2.83 4.57 -10.16
N PRO A 147 -3.85 4.02 -10.83
CA PRO A 147 -5.08 3.62 -10.15
C PRO A 147 -4.85 2.40 -9.27
N ILE A 148 -5.60 2.32 -8.17
CA ILE A 148 -5.69 1.08 -7.38
C ILE A 148 -6.66 0.14 -8.09
N VAL A 149 -6.22 -1.09 -8.34
CA VAL A 149 -7.01 -2.07 -9.08
C VAL A 149 -7.39 -3.22 -8.16
N MET A 150 -8.68 -3.34 -7.86
CA MET A 150 -9.27 -4.52 -7.25
C MET A 150 -9.91 -5.39 -8.33
N THR A 151 -9.41 -6.62 -8.51
CA THR A 151 -9.83 -7.54 -9.58
C THR A 151 -9.84 -8.99 -9.09
N SER A 152 -10.22 -9.96 -9.92
CA SER A 152 -9.96 -11.39 -9.69
C SER A 152 -8.66 -11.83 -10.36
N ASP A 153 -8.07 -12.93 -9.89
CA ASP A 153 -6.95 -13.63 -10.54
C ASP A 153 -7.36 -14.40 -11.81
N ALA A 154 -8.66 -14.50 -12.11
CA ALA A 154 -9.14 -15.15 -13.33
C ALA A 154 -8.53 -14.51 -14.60
N PRO A 155 -8.31 -15.31 -15.66
CA PRO A 155 -7.82 -14.83 -16.93
C PRO A 155 -8.63 -13.65 -17.47
N GLU A 156 -7.97 -12.75 -18.20
CA GLU A 156 -8.64 -11.62 -18.84
C GLU A 156 -9.82 -12.10 -19.71
N GLY A 157 -10.98 -11.44 -19.56
CA GLY A 157 -12.22 -11.81 -20.23
C GLY A 157 -13.04 -12.91 -19.55
N GLN A 158 -12.50 -13.60 -18.53
CA GLN A 158 -13.22 -14.60 -17.73
C GLN A 158 -13.56 -14.15 -16.30
N ARG A 159 -13.16 -12.92 -15.96
CA ARG A 159 -13.42 -12.32 -14.65
C ARG A 159 -14.92 -12.11 -14.46
N ALA A 160 -15.46 -12.65 -13.37
CA ALA A 160 -16.87 -12.47 -13.03
C ALA A 160 -17.18 -10.97 -12.84
N ARG A 161 -18.40 -10.54 -13.21
CA ARG A 161 -18.84 -9.16 -12.96
C ARG A 161 -18.81 -8.88 -11.45
N ALA A 162 -18.23 -7.74 -11.06
CA ALA A 162 -18.24 -7.28 -9.69
C ALA A 162 -19.68 -7.27 -9.13
N HIS A 163 -19.85 -7.76 -7.90
CA HIS A 163 -21.12 -7.67 -7.20
C HIS A 163 -21.39 -6.18 -6.95
N GLN A 164 -22.39 -5.60 -7.62
CA GLN A 164 -22.80 -4.23 -7.33
C GLN A 164 -23.28 -4.20 -5.88
N PHE A 165 -22.64 -3.37 -5.05
CA PHE A 165 -23.17 -3.03 -3.74
C PHE A 165 -24.53 -2.37 -3.98
N ARG A 166 -25.58 -2.97 -3.41
CA ARG A 166 -26.94 -2.45 -3.44
C ARG A 166 -27.25 -1.79 -2.10
#